data_AF-A0A3D5J6K7-F1
#
_entry.id   AF-A0A3D5J6K7-F1
#
_cell.length_a   1.000
_cell.length_b   1.000
_cell.length_c   1.000
_cell.angle_alpha   90.00
_cell.angle_beta   90.00
_cell.angle_gamma   90.00
#
_symmetry.space_group_name_H-M   'P 1'
#
loop_
_entity.id
_entity.type
_entity.pdbx_description
1 polymer ?
#
loop_
_entity_poly.entity_id
_entity_poly.type
_entity_poly.pdbx_seq_one_letter_code
_entity_poly.pdbx_strand_id
1 'polypeptide(L)'
;MQNNYLIQRKLDFQSYQLKLLVLLGCLLILLMSTVPVRSESKPFVAPLIQASKTRAELVQSVQKSVVHIKVEQKLANVMRPFQNQPRQEGSGSGAIVRSDGYILTNHHVVGTADKITVQLYDG
;
A
#
# COMPACT_ATOMS: atom_id res chain seq x y z
N MET A 1 -63.95 0.69 -59.92
CA MET A 1 -62.52 1.08 -59.86
C MET A 1 -62.08 1.71 -58.52
N GLN A 2 -62.91 1.72 -57.46
CA GLN A 2 -62.58 2.36 -56.17
C GLN A 2 -62.00 1.40 -55.09
N ASN A 3 -62.08 0.08 -55.30
CA ASN A 3 -61.73 -0.91 -54.26
C ASN A 3 -60.20 -1.09 -54.06
N ASN A 4 -59.40 -0.91 -55.12
CA ASN A 4 -57.94 -1.05 -55.03
C ASN A 4 -57.27 0.11 -54.26
N TYR A 5 -57.85 1.31 -54.31
CA TYR A 5 -57.30 2.50 -53.66
C TYR A 5 -57.42 2.45 -52.12
N LEU A 6 -58.52 1.92 -51.60
CA LEU A 6 -58.72 1.74 -50.15
C LEU A 6 -57.81 0.64 -49.59
N ILE A 7 -57.52 -0.40 -50.38
CA ILE A 7 -56.60 -1.48 -50.01
C ILE A 7 -55.16 -0.96 -49.96
N GLN A 8 -54.70 -0.21 -50.98
CA GLN A 8 -53.37 0.41 -51.00
C GLN A 8 -53.17 1.37 -49.82
N ARG A 9 -54.17 2.23 -49.51
CA ARG A 9 -54.07 3.15 -48.38
C ARG A 9 -53.96 2.43 -47.01
N LYS A 10 -54.59 1.26 -46.87
CA LYS A 10 -54.52 0.43 -45.67
C LYS A 10 -53.18 -0.31 -45.57
N LEU A 11 -52.63 -0.80 -46.67
CA LEU A 11 -51.29 -1.40 -46.72
C LEU A 11 -50.19 -0.37 -46.43
N ASP A 12 -50.29 0.83 -46.99
CA ASP A 12 -49.34 1.92 -46.73
C ASP A 12 -49.37 2.31 -45.25
N PHE A 13 -50.56 2.49 -44.66
CA PHE A 13 -50.71 2.81 -43.24
C PHE A 13 -50.14 1.73 -42.32
N GLN A 14 -50.37 0.44 -42.61
CA GLN A 14 -49.80 -0.68 -41.85
C GLN A 14 -48.26 -0.73 -41.98
N SER A 15 -47.71 -0.38 -43.14
CA SER A 15 -46.26 -0.32 -43.36
C SER A 15 -45.58 0.79 -42.54
N TYR A 16 -46.24 1.94 -42.37
CA TYR A 16 -45.72 3.04 -41.54
C TYR A 16 -45.74 2.69 -40.05
N GLN A 17 -46.80 2.03 -39.58
CA GLN A 17 -46.88 1.53 -38.20
C GLN A 17 -45.75 0.52 -37.91
N LEU A 18 -45.47 -0.39 -38.84
CA LEU A 18 -44.37 -1.35 -38.71
C LEU A 18 -42.99 -0.68 -38.71
N LYS A 19 -42.77 0.29 -39.61
CA LYS A 19 -41.52 1.08 -39.64
C LYS A 19 -41.31 1.89 -38.36
N LEU A 20 -42.38 2.51 -37.85
CA LEU A 20 -42.35 3.28 -36.60
C LEU A 20 -42.03 2.37 -35.40
N LEU A 21 -42.62 1.18 -35.36
CA LEU A 21 -42.37 0.20 -34.29
C LEU A 21 -40.95 -0.36 -34.33
N VAL A 22 -40.40 -0.62 -35.53
CA VAL A 22 -39.00 -1.02 -35.70
C VAL A 22 -38.05 0.11 -35.28
N LEU A 23 -38.36 1.37 -35.63
CA LEU A 23 -37.52 2.53 -35.30
C LEU A 23 -37.53 2.82 -33.80
N LEU A 24 -38.69 2.70 -33.15
CA LEU A 24 -38.82 2.76 -31.69
C LEU A 24 -38.08 1.61 -31.00
N GLY A 25 -38.16 0.38 -31.53
CA GLY A 25 -37.42 -0.77 -31.02
C GLY A 25 -35.90 -0.58 -31.11
N CYS A 26 -35.40 -0.09 -32.25
CA CYS A 26 -33.99 0.25 -32.42
C CYS A 26 -33.54 1.37 -31.48
N LEU A 27 -34.35 2.41 -31.27
CA LEU A 27 -34.06 3.48 -30.32
C LEU A 27 -33.98 2.96 -28.88
N LEU A 28 -34.85 2.02 -28.52
CA LEU A 28 -34.87 1.38 -27.20
C LEU A 28 -33.63 0.50 -26.98
N ILE A 29 -33.21 -0.27 -27.99
CA ILE A 29 -31.96 -1.04 -27.97
C ILE A 29 -30.74 -0.11 -27.89
N LEU A 30 -30.76 1.02 -28.59
CA LEU A 30 -29.69 2.01 -28.54
C LEU A 30 -29.54 2.62 -27.14
N LEU A 31 -30.66 2.93 -26.47
CA LEU A 31 -30.69 3.46 -25.10
C LEU A 31 -30.17 2.43 -24.07
N MET A 32 -30.37 1.14 -24.31
CA MET A 32 -29.90 0.06 -23.42
C MET A 32 -28.41 -0.29 -23.58
N SER A 33 -27.72 0.24 -24.59
CA SER A 33 -26.27 -0.03 -24.78
C SER A 33 -25.34 0.78 -23.85
N THR A 34 -25.91 1.64 -23.00
CA THR A 34 -25.13 2.49 -22.07
C THR A 34 -24.99 1.92 -20.67
N VAL A 35 -25.41 0.67 -20.41
CA VAL A 35 -25.15 0.04 -19.11
C VAL A 35 -23.64 -0.19 -19.00
N PRO A 36 -22.93 0.51 -18.09
CA PRO A 36 -21.53 0.19 -17.86
C PRO A 36 -21.49 -1.22 -17.28
N VAL A 37 -20.84 -2.15 -17.99
CA VAL A 37 -20.50 -3.46 -17.44
C VAL A 37 -19.59 -3.20 -16.23
N ARG A 38 -20.18 -3.17 -15.04
CA ARG A 38 -19.43 -3.07 -13.79
C ARG A 38 -18.77 -4.41 -13.57
N SER A 39 -17.53 -4.53 -14.04
CA SER A 39 -16.64 -5.61 -13.63
C SER A 39 -16.37 -5.45 -12.14
N GLU A 40 -17.20 -6.10 -11.32
CA GLU A 40 -16.99 -6.19 -9.88
C GLU A 40 -15.99 -7.31 -9.58
N SER A 41 -14.77 -7.20 -10.14
CA SER A 41 -13.66 -7.94 -9.58
C SER A 41 -13.33 -7.26 -8.25
N LYS A 42 -13.87 -7.81 -7.15
CA LYS A 42 -13.35 -7.52 -5.81
C LYS A 42 -11.83 -7.53 -5.92
N PRO A 43 -11.12 -6.41 -5.66
CA PRO A 43 -9.68 -6.43 -5.84
C PRO A 43 -9.15 -7.29 -4.70
N PHE A 44 -8.75 -8.52 -5.00
CA PHE A 44 -8.04 -9.40 -4.06
C PHE A 44 -6.84 -8.69 -3.40
N VAL A 45 -6.33 -7.64 -4.06
CA VAL A 45 -5.27 -6.75 -3.59
C VAL A 45 -5.71 -5.67 -2.59
N ALA A 46 -6.99 -5.32 -2.48
CA ALA A 46 -7.45 -4.25 -1.59
C ALA A 46 -7.14 -4.53 -0.10
N PRO A 47 -7.35 -5.75 0.43
CA PRO A 47 -6.92 -6.10 1.79
C PRO A 47 -5.40 -6.01 1.98
N LEU A 48 -4.62 -6.38 0.95
CA LEU A 48 -3.15 -6.33 0.99
C LEU A 48 -2.64 -4.89 1.00
N ILE A 49 -3.25 -4.00 0.21
CA ILE A 49 -2.94 -2.57 0.18
C ILE A 49 -3.30 -1.91 1.52
N GLN A 50 -4.44 -2.28 2.10
CA GLN A 50 -4.82 -1.76 3.42
C GLN A 50 -3.83 -2.23 4.49
N ALA A 51 -3.44 -3.50 4.47
CA ALA A 51 -2.47 -4.05 5.42
C ALA A 51 -1.08 -3.41 5.28
N SER A 52 -0.62 -3.14 4.06
CA SER A 52 0.65 -2.46 3.82
C SER A 52 0.61 -1.01 4.31
N LYS A 53 -0.50 -0.30 4.08
CA LYS A 53 -0.71 1.06 4.59
C LYS A 53 -0.66 1.11 6.11
N THR A 54 -1.39 0.23 6.80
CA THR A 54 -1.39 0.17 8.27
C THR A 54 0.01 -0.13 8.82
N ARG A 55 0.77 -1.01 8.18
CA ARG A 55 2.16 -1.28 8.58
C ARG A 55 3.04 -0.03 8.41
N ALA A 56 2.91 0.67 7.28
CA ALA A 56 3.67 1.88 7.03
C ALA A 56 3.35 2.96 8.07
N GLU A 57 2.09 3.15 8.42
CA GLU A 57 1.65 4.09 9.46
C GLU A 57 2.21 3.73 10.84
N LEU A 58 2.19 2.44 11.21
CA LEU A 58 2.80 1.96 12.45
C LEU A 58 4.29 2.25 12.49
N VAL A 59 5.03 1.87 11.44
CA VAL A 59 6.47 2.15 11.33
C VAL A 59 6.73 3.65 11.45
N GLN A 60 5.97 4.48 10.75
CA GLN A 60 6.14 5.94 10.78
C GLN A 60 5.92 6.53 12.17
N SER A 61 5.02 5.94 12.97
CA SER A 61 4.79 6.37 14.35
C SER A 61 5.87 5.92 15.33
N VAL A 62 6.44 4.71 15.15
CA VAL A 62 7.38 4.12 16.12
C VAL A 62 8.85 4.37 15.79
N GLN A 63 9.19 4.65 14.53
CA GLN A 63 10.58 4.74 14.05
C GLN A 63 11.44 5.74 14.83
N LYS A 64 10.85 6.83 15.34
CA LYS A 64 11.58 7.84 16.13
C LYS A 64 12.06 7.33 17.49
N SER A 65 11.42 6.27 18.01
CA SER A 65 11.79 5.66 19.29
C SER A 65 12.87 4.59 19.14
N VAL A 66 13.15 4.12 17.91
CA VAL A 66 14.17 3.10 17.66
C VAL A 66 15.53 3.76 17.53
N VAL A 67 16.54 3.22 18.20
CA VAL A 67 17.90 3.75 18.19
C VAL A 67 18.89 2.71 17.68
N HIS A 68 19.96 3.20 17.06
CA HIS A 68 21.11 2.39 16.68
C HIS A 68 22.18 2.47 17.78
N ILE A 69 22.74 1.33 18.16
CA ILE A 69 23.71 1.22 19.24
C ILE A 69 25.02 0.68 18.66
N LYS A 70 26.09 1.48 18.74
CA LYS A 70 27.46 1.05 18.45
C LYS A 70 28.20 0.83 19.75
N VAL A 71 28.92 -0.28 19.84
CA VAL A 71 29.73 -0.61 21.01
C VAL A 71 31.19 -0.82 20.60
N GLU A 72 32.10 -0.35 21.43
CA GLU A 72 33.53 -0.58 21.30
C GLU A 72 34.05 -1.27 22.56
N GLN A 73 34.91 -2.26 22.38
CA GLN A 73 35.59 -3.01 23.43
C GLN A 73 37.09 -2.96 23.16
N LYS A 74 37.87 -2.58 24.17
CA LYS A 74 39.33 -2.56 24.12
C LYS A 74 39.84 -3.95 24.42
N LEU A 75 40.55 -4.55 23.48
CA LEU A 75 41.23 -5.81 23.72
C LEU A 75 42.54 -5.51 24.46
N ALA A 76 42.61 -5.91 25.73
CA ALA A 76 43.81 -5.76 26.54
C ALA A 76 44.95 -6.62 25.94
N ASN A 77 45.90 -5.96 25.28
CA ASN A 77 47.08 -6.65 24.77
C ASN A 77 48.16 -6.70 25.86
N VAL A 78 48.19 -7.81 26.60
CA VAL A 78 49.14 -8.04 27.71
C VAL A 78 50.60 -8.04 27.21
N MET A 79 50.83 -8.35 25.93
CA MET A 79 52.17 -8.52 25.36
C MET A 79 52.83 -7.19 24.92
N ARG A 80 52.05 -6.15 24.61
CA ARG A 80 52.55 -4.89 24.01
C ARG A 80 51.80 -3.65 24.53
N PRO A 81 52.10 -3.16 25.73
CA PRO A 81 51.36 -2.07 26.37
C PRO A 81 51.49 -0.70 25.68
N PHE A 82 52.49 -0.50 24.81
CA PHE A 82 52.74 0.76 24.11
C PHE A 82 52.21 0.81 22.66
N GLN A 83 51.53 -0.25 22.19
CA GLN A 83 50.96 -0.31 20.85
C GLN A 83 49.45 -0.03 20.91
N ASN A 84 48.89 0.63 19.89
CA ASN A 84 47.44 0.88 19.81
C ASN A 84 46.67 -0.42 20.08
N GLN A 85 45.92 -0.46 21.17
CA GLN A 85 45.13 -1.63 21.55
C GLN A 85 44.11 -1.91 20.44
N PRO A 86 44.02 -3.16 19.95
CA PRO A 86 42.99 -3.49 18.99
C PRO A 86 41.61 -3.27 19.63
N ARG A 87 40.71 -2.63 18.87
CA ARG A 87 39.32 -2.42 19.28
C ARG A 87 38.46 -3.47 18.60
N GLN A 88 37.58 -4.09 19.37
CA GLN A 88 36.49 -4.89 18.86
C GLN A 88 35.23 -4.02 18.83
N GLU A 89 34.56 -4.00 17.69
CA GLU A 89 33.35 -3.21 17.49
C GLU A 89 32.12 -4.13 17.41
N GLY A 90 30.99 -3.62 17.88
CA GLY A 90 29.69 -4.30 17.81
C GLY A 90 28.58 -3.32 17.46
N SER A 91 27.49 -3.86 16.93
CA SER A 91 26.32 -3.10 16.50
C SER A 91 25.05 -3.78 17.00
N GLY A 92 24.08 -2.98 17.42
CA GLY A 92 22.77 -3.44 17.87
C GLY A 92 21.71 -2.34 17.77
N SER A 93 20.54 -2.65 18.31
CA SER A 93 19.42 -1.72 18.38
C SER A 93 18.87 -1.63 19.81
N GLY A 94 18.13 -0.56 20.04
CA GLY A 94 17.33 -0.39 21.25
C GLY A 94 16.08 0.42 20.95
N ALA A 95 15.26 0.60 21.98
CA ALA A 95 14.10 1.49 21.92
C ALA A 95 14.08 2.43 23.11
N ILE A 96 13.76 3.70 22.87
CA ILE A 96 13.46 4.69 23.90
C ILE A 96 12.11 4.34 24.51
N VAL A 97 12.10 4.00 25.80
CA VAL A 97 10.89 3.60 26.53
C VAL A 97 10.40 4.68 27.50
N ARG A 98 11.19 5.75 27.67
CA ARG A 98 10.85 6.89 28.52
C ARG A 98 11.34 8.19 27.90
N SER A 99 10.56 9.26 28.05
CA SER A 99 10.80 10.57 27.44
C SER A 99 12.06 11.28 27.92
N ASP A 100 12.64 10.86 29.04
CA ASP A 100 13.91 11.37 29.59
C ASP A 100 15.13 10.58 29.11
N GLY A 101 14.97 9.70 28.12
CA GLY A 101 16.07 9.07 27.39
C GLY A 101 16.45 7.66 27.83
N TYR A 102 15.60 6.95 28.58
CA TYR A 102 15.85 5.55 28.92
C TYR A 102 15.67 4.64 27.70
N ILE A 103 16.70 3.85 27.41
CA ILE A 103 16.75 2.94 26.27
C ILE A 103 16.77 1.50 26.77
N LEU A 104 15.87 0.67 26.23
CA LEU A 104 15.87 -0.77 26.42
C LEU A 104 16.65 -1.45 25.28
N THR A 105 17.60 -2.31 25.62
CA THR A 105 18.33 -3.16 24.68
C THR A 105 18.68 -4.50 25.34
N ASN A 106 19.17 -5.44 24.56
CA ASN A 106 19.60 -6.73 25.07
C ASN A 106 20.94 -6.61 25.81
N HIS A 107 21.11 -7.45 26.84
CA HIS A 107 22.35 -7.51 27.61
C HIS A 107 23.56 -7.84 26.72
N HIS A 108 23.43 -8.76 25.75
CA HIS A 108 24.54 -9.13 24.87
C HIS A 108 25.01 -7.99 23.94
N VAL A 109 24.24 -6.93 23.77
CA VAL A 109 24.63 -5.77 22.95
C VAL A 109 25.60 -4.87 23.73
N VAL A 110 25.32 -4.62 25.01
CA VAL A 110 26.03 -3.59 25.80
C VAL A 110 26.80 -4.13 27.00
N GLY A 111 26.60 -5.40 27.38
CA GLY A 111 27.03 -5.95 28.67
C GLY A 111 28.54 -5.95 28.92
N THR A 112 29.36 -6.00 27.88
CA THR A 112 30.84 -5.96 27.98
C THR A 112 31.44 -4.76 27.23
N ALA A 113 30.64 -3.76 26.89
CA ALA A 113 31.08 -2.59 26.12
C ALA A 113 31.88 -1.61 27.00
N ASP A 114 33.03 -1.15 26.51
CA ASP A 114 33.79 -0.06 27.16
C ASP A 114 33.25 1.32 26.75
N LYS A 115 32.71 1.41 25.54
CA LYS A 115 32.09 2.62 25.02
C LYS A 115 30.83 2.25 24.26
N ILE A 116 29.77 2.99 24.53
CA ILE A 116 28.47 2.88 23.86
C ILE A 116 28.19 4.22 23.19
N THR A 117 27.89 4.17 21.89
CA THR A 117 27.43 5.32 21.12
C THR A 117 26.02 5.03 20.66
N VAL A 118 25.08 5.89 21.02
CA VAL A 118 23.69 5.82 20.57
C VAL A 118 23.49 6.82 19.46
N GLN A 119 22.96 6.36 18.33
CA GLN A 119 22.51 7.21 17.23
C GLN A 119 20.98 7.20 17.22
N LEU A 120 20.42 8.40 17.35
CA LEU A 120 18.97 8.62 17.30
C LEU A 120 18.49 8.61 15.84
N TYR A 121 17.17 8.71 15.66
CA TYR A 121 16.54 8.69 14.34
C TYR A 121 17.04 9.81 13.41
N ASP A 122 17.43 10.96 13.95
CA ASP A 122 17.87 12.16 13.23
C ASP A 122 19.37 12.19 12.88
N GLY A 123 20.12 11.16 13.30
CA GLY A 123 21.54 10.99 12.96
C GLY A 123 22.52 11.46 14.02
#